data_AF-A0AAU5THX7-F1
#
_entry.id   AF-A0AAU5THX7-F1
#
_cell.length_a   1.000
_cell.length_b   1.000
_cell.length_c   1.000
_cell.angle_alpha   90.00
_cell.angle_beta   90.00
_cell.angle_gamma   90.00
#
_symmetry.space_group_name_H-M   'P 1'
#
loop_
_entity.id
_entity.type
_entity.pdbx_description
1 polymer ?
#
loop_
_entity_poly.entity_id
_entity_poly.type
_entity_poly.pdbx_seq_one_letter_code
_entity_poly.pdbx_strand_id
1 'polypeptide(L)'
;MFDDAVGGLWPYSHQWMVEASALKNAVTAFEVYLEKGLREVIEHWSVEIEGKQGRHRPRLKTPQGLTSPMWKTMTTGHSVLGSTVATPGVVWARDLRHLLTHQNGELRVQKALDEFRDAAAEADADLHQQSYVGGRVHLGINRVVGVLDALAAVVRHADVQIHNYGPWGRERNNPPLDRLAAARCLDFIPE
;
A
#
# COMPACT_ATOMS: atom_id res chain seq x y z
N MET A 1 -6.96 15.65 -43.25
CA MET A 1 -5.56 15.77 -43.73
C MET A 1 -4.83 16.89 -42.97
N PHE A 2 -4.96 16.87 -41.64
CA PHE A 2 -4.14 17.65 -40.70
C PHE A 2 -3.58 16.65 -39.66
N ASP A 3 -4.38 15.64 -39.32
CA ASP A 3 -4.06 14.54 -38.39
C ASP A 3 -2.89 13.63 -38.84
N ASP A 4 -2.65 13.46 -40.15
CA ASP A 4 -1.49 12.72 -40.67
C ASP A 4 -0.19 13.54 -40.66
N ALA A 5 -0.30 14.88 -40.56
CA ALA A 5 0.84 15.80 -40.64
C ALA A 5 1.43 16.15 -39.26
N VAL A 6 0.61 16.11 -38.22
CA VAL A 6 1.01 16.18 -36.80
C VAL A 6 0.82 14.79 -36.22
N GLY A 7 1.83 13.91 -36.37
CA GLY A 7 1.76 12.50 -36.00
C GLY A 7 1.22 12.24 -34.58
N GLY A 8 -0.11 12.17 -34.45
CA GLY A 8 -0.87 12.05 -33.21
C GLY A 8 -0.46 13.05 -32.14
N LEU A 9 -1.16 14.19 -32.01
CA LEU A 9 -0.73 15.26 -31.11
C LEU A 9 -0.58 14.87 -29.62
N TRP A 10 -1.13 13.74 -29.14
CA TRP A 10 -0.86 13.26 -27.77
C TRP A 10 -0.95 11.72 -27.63
N PRO A 11 0.16 10.97 -27.73
CA PRO A 11 0.22 9.55 -27.40
C PRO A 11 0.32 9.28 -25.88
N TYR A 12 0.44 10.32 -25.06
CA TYR A 12 0.61 10.23 -23.61
C TYR A 12 -0.72 10.50 -22.92
N SER A 13 -1.29 9.48 -22.27
CA SER A 13 -2.47 9.65 -21.41
C SER A 13 -2.08 10.40 -20.13
N HIS A 14 -1.88 11.71 -20.22
CA HIS A 14 -1.42 12.55 -19.12
C HIS A 14 -2.32 12.45 -17.89
N GLN A 15 -3.63 12.37 -18.11
CA GLN A 15 -4.60 12.18 -17.03
C GLN A 15 -4.36 10.87 -16.29
N TRP A 16 -4.20 9.77 -17.03
CA TRP A 16 -3.83 8.48 -16.46
C TRP A 16 -2.50 8.57 -15.69
N MET A 17 -1.47 9.22 -16.25
CA MET A 17 -0.18 9.36 -15.57
C MET A 17 -0.30 10.10 -14.23
N VAL A 18 -1.12 11.16 -14.18
CA VAL A 18 -1.38 11.91 -12.94
C VAL A 18 -2.14 11.06 -11.93
N GLU A 19 -3.25 10.43 -12.34
CA GLU A 19 -4.09 9.57 -11.50
C GLU A 19 -3.29 8.37 -10.95
N ALA A 20 -2.54 7.71 -11.81
CA ALA A 20 -1.69 6.57 -11.48
C ALA A 20 -0.55 6.96 -10.52
N SER A 21 0.06 8.13 -10.73
CA SER A 21 1.11 8.65 -9.83
C SER A 21 0.55 8.95 -8.44
N ALA A 22 -0.65 9.56 -8.36
CA ALA A 22 -1.32 9.83 -7.09
C ALA A 22 -1.57 8.52 -6.31
N LEU A 23 -2.13 7.49 -6.96
CA LEU A 23 -2.35 6.19 -6.33
C LEU A 23 -1.05 5.51 -5.91
N LYS A 24 -0.02 5.52 -6.75
CA LYS A 24 1.29 4.94 -6.44
C LYS A 24 1.90 5.57 -5.18
N ASN A 25 1.86 6.89 -5.09
CA ASN A 25 2.40 7.63 -3.95
C ASN A 25 1.58 7.40 -2.68
N ALA A 26 0.25 7.39 -2.80
CA ALA A 26 -0.64 7.11 -1.68
C ALA A 26 -0.44 5.71 -1.10
N VAL A 27 -0.33 4.68 -1.94
CA VAL A 27 -0.05 3.30 -1.50
C VAL A 27 1.32 3.21 -0.83
N THR A 28 2.32 3.92 -1.35
CA THR A 28 3.66 3.96 -0.74
C THR A 28 3.61 4.61 0.65
N ALA A 29 2.95 5.76 0.79
CA ALA A 29 2.78 6.43 2.08
C ALA A 29 2.00 5.56 3.08
N PHE A 30 0.95 4.88 2.61
CA PHE A 30 0.17 3.92 3.39
C PHE A 30 1.02 2.75 3.90
N GLU A 31 1.86 2.13 3.06
CA GLU A 31 2.78 1.07 3.47
C GLU A 31 3.77 1.54 4.54
N VAL A 32 4.34 2.73 4.35
CA VAL A 32 5.26 3.33 5.33
C VAL A 32 4.54 3.57 6.65
N TYR A 33 3.33 4.11 6.64
CA TYR A 33 2.53 4.30 7.84
C TYR A 33 2.32 2.98 8.58
N LEU A 34 1.92 1.91 7.89
CA LEU A 34 1.72 0.59 8.51
C LEU A 34 3.01 0.02 9.10
N GLU A 35 4.16 0.19 8.43
CA GLU A 35 5.47 -0.20 8.97
C GLU A 35 5.76 0.56 10.25
N LYS A 36 5.66 1.90 10.22
CA LYS A 36 6.01 2.75 11.36
C LYS A 36 5.07 2.55 12.54
N GLY A 37 3.78 2.35 12.29
CA GLY A 37 2.81 2.04 13.33
C GLY A 37 3.12 0.73 14.07
N LEU A 38 3.45 -0.35 13.34
CA LEU A 38 3.87 -1.62 13.98
C LEU A 38 5.17 -1.46 14.76
N ARG A 39 6.11 -0.69 14.20
CA ARG A 39 7.40 -0.42 14.79
C ARG A 39 7.26 0.35 16.11
N GLU A 40 6.38 1.36 16.17
CA GLU A 40 6.09 2.13 17.39
C GLU A 40 5.57 1.23 18.52
N VAL A 41 4.75 0.22 18.20
CA VAL A 41 4.25 -0.74 19.18
C VAL A 41 5.38 -1.59 19.80
N ILE A 42 6.42 -1.94 19.03
CA ILE A 42 7.44 -2.92 19.47
C ILE A 42 8.78 -2.30 19.90
N GLU A 43 9.20 -1.16 19.34
CA GLU A 43 10.58 -0.65 19.49
C GLU A 43 10.93 -0.23 20.93
N HIS A 44 9.94 0.01 21.78
CA HIS A 44 10.14 0.38 23.18
C HIS A 44 10.32 -0.82 24.11
N TRP A 45 10.21 -2.04 23.59
CA TRP A 45 10.25 -3.26 24.39
C TRP A 45 11.64 -3.88 24.45
N SER A 46 11.94 -4.52 25.56
CA SER A 46 13.15 -5.30 25.74
C SER A 46 12.83 -6.49 26.63
N VAL A 47 13.10 -7.70 26.13
CA VAL A 47 12.70 -8.97 26.71
C VAL A 47 13.92 -9.86 26.98
N GLU A 48 13.85 -10.67 28.03
CA GLU A 48 14.80 -11.77 28.23
C GLU A 48 14.30 -13.01 27.48
N ILE A 49 15.20 -13.71 26.80
CA ILE A 49 14.86 -14.90 26.00
C ILE A 49 15.56 -16.09 26.65
N GLU A 50 14.78 -17.12 26.98
CA GLU A 50 15.30 -18.35 27.55
C GLU A 50 16.43 -18.93 26.68
N GLY A 51 17.56 -19.25 27.31
CA GLY A 51 18.74 -19.78 26.62
C GLY A 51 19.60 -18.75 25.89
N LYS A 52 19.28 -17.45 25.97
CA LYS A 52 20.15 -16.37 25.47
C LYS A 52 20.62 -15.48 26.63
N GLN A 53 21.85 -15.00 26.53
CA GLN A 53 22.43 -14.09 27.52
C GLN A 53 21.98 -12.66 27.26
N GLY A 54 21.52 -11.99 28.31
CA GLY A 54 21.18 -10.58 28.28
C GLY A 54 19.77 -10.28 27.76
N ARG A 55 19.49 -8.99 27.65
CA ARG A 55 18.23 -8.47 27.15
C ARG A 55 18.25 -8.37 25.63
N HIS A 56 17.10 -8.57 25.02
CA HIS A 56 16.92 -8.48 23.57
C HIS A 56 15.81 -7.50 23.20
N ARG A 57 16.06 -6.69 22.18
CA ARG A 57 15.05 -5.84 21.54
C ARG A 57 14.33 -6.59 20.43
N PRO A 58 12.98 -6.61 20.42
CA PRO A 58 12.23 -7.07 19.27
C PRO A 58 12.36 -6.05 18.13
N ARG A 59 12.42 -6.56 16.90
CA ARG A 59 12.41 -5.78 15.67
C ARG A 59 11.47 -6.46 14.68
N LEU A 60 10.81 -5.69 13.81
CA LEU A 60 10.06 -6.25 12.70
C LEU A 60 10.97 -7.07 11.79
N LYS A 61 10.54 -8.30 11.52
CA LYS A 61 11.26 -9.23 10.69
C LYS A 61 11.42 -8.68 9.29
N THR A 62 12.68 -8.50 8.90
CA THR A 62 13.07 -7.91 7.62
C THR A 62 13.92 -8.93 6.86
N PRO A 63 13.61 -9.26 5.60
CA PRO A 63 14.46 -10.15 4.82
C PRO A 63 15.88 -9.61 4.68
N GLN A 64 16.84 -10.53 4.56
CA GLN A 64 18.24 -10.16 4.38
C GLN A 64 18.42 -9.28 3.14
N GLY A 65 19.15 -8.18 3.27
CA GLY A 65 19.40 -7.22 2.19
C GLY A 65 18.29 -6.19 1.98
N LEU A 66 17.18 -6.27 2.72
CA LEU A 66 16.12 -5.26 2.68
C LEU A 66 16.15 -4.35 3.90
N THR A 67 15.67 -3.12 3.74
CA THR A 67 15.56 -2.12 4.81
C THR A 67 14.16 -2.07 5.43
N SER A 68 13.16 -2.63 4.74
CA SER A 68 11.74 -2.64 5.15
C SER A 68 11.17 -4.05 5.17
N PRO A 69 10.23 -4.35 6.09
CA PRO A 69 9.56 -5.64 6.15
C PRO A 69 8.70 -5.90 4.90
N MET A 70 8.48 -7.17 4.59
CA MET A 70 7.60 -7.55 3.49
C MET A 70 6.15 -7.21 3.81
N TRP A 71 5.33 -7.00 2.76
CA TRP A 71 3.88 -6.80 2.89
C TRP A 71 3.22 -7.85 3.80
N LYS A 72 3.58 -9.13 3.62
CA LYS A 72 3.05 -10.23 4.45
C LYS A 72 3.36 -10.06 5.94
N THR A 73 4.55 -9.56 6.29
CA THR A 73 4.92 -9.28 7.69
C THR A 73 4.04 -8.15 8.23
N MET A 74 3.83 -7.09 7.46
CA MET A 74 2.98 -5.97 7.87
C MET A 74 1.51 -6.38 8.03
N THR A 75 0.94 -7.11 7.07
CA THR A 75 -0.47 -7.54 7.16
C THR A 75 -0.71 -8.52 8.31
N THR A 76 0.23 -9.45 8.52
CA THR A 76 0.15 -10.41 9.62
C THR A 76 0.31 -9.70 10.96
N GLY A 77 1.26 -8.78 11.08
CA GLY A 77 1.48 -8.01 12.31
C GLY A 77 0.25 -7.19 12.70
N HIS A 78 -0.34 -6.45 11.74
CA HIS A 78 -1.58 -5.69 11.98
C HIS A 78 -2.76 -6.60 12.35
N SER A 79 -2.87 -7.77 11.73
CA SER A 79 -3.89 -8.77 12.09
C SER A 79 -3.74 -9.29 13.52
N VAL A 80 -2.50 -9.51 13.98
CA VAL A 80 -2.22 -9.88 15.38
C VAL A 80 -2.63 -8.76 16.35
N LEU A 81 -2.47 -7.50 15.97
CA LEU A 81 -2.97 -6.35 16.74
C LEU A 81 -4.50 -6.19 16.67
N GLY A 82 -5.20 -6.97 15.85
CA GLY A 82 -6.66 -6.90 15.69
C GLY A 82 -7.14 -6.00 14.55
N SER A 83 -6.24 -5.55 13.68
CA SER A 83 -6.54 -4.67 12.54
C SER A 83 -6.53 -5.44 11.21
N THR A 84 -7.53 -5.20 10.37
CA THR A 84 -7.56 -5.75 9.00
C THR A 84 -7.08 -4.72 8.00
N VAL A 85 -5.85 -4.91 7.48
CA VAL A 85 -5.23 -3.96 6.54
C VAL A 85 -5.23 -4.41 5.08
N ALA A 86 -5.41 -5.70 4.83
CA ALA A 86 -5.47 -6.27 3.48
C ALA A 86 -6.92 -6.37 2.99
N THR A 87 -7.62 -5.24 2.89
CA THR A 87 -8.97 -5.18 2.32
C THR A 87 -8.91 -5.31 0.78
N PRO A 88 -10.00 -5.71 0.10
CA PRO A 88 -10.01 -5.82 -1.36
C PRO A 88 -9.55 -4.55 -2.07
N GLY A 89 -9.97 -3.37 -1.61
CA GLY A 89 -9.54 -2.09 -2.18
C GLY A 89 -8.05 -1.80 -2.00
N VAL A 90 -7.47 -2.16 -0.85
CA VAL A 90 -6.02 -2.04 -0.61
C VAL A 90 -5.25 -3.01 -1.52
N VAL A 91 -5.70 -4.26 -1.63
CA VAL A 91 -5.05 -5.27 -2.48
C VAL A 91 -5.04 -4.80 -3.93
N TRP A 92 -6.20 -4.36 -4.45
CA TRP A 92 -6.31 -3.79 -5.79
C TRP A 92 -5.36 -2.60 -6.00
N ALA A 93 -5.31 -1.66 -5.07
CA ALA A 93 -4.45 -0.47 -5.17
C ALA A 93 -2.96 -0.83 -5.17
N ARG A 94 -2.58 -1.84 -4.39
CA ARG A 94 -1.21 -2.37 -4.35
C ARG A 94 -0.82 -3.08 -5.64
N ASP A 95 -1.71 -3.89 -6.19
CA ASP A 95 -1.48 -4.61 -7.44
C ASP A 95 -1.31 -3.61 -8.60
N LEU A 96 -2.15 -2.56 -8.62
CA LEU A 96 -1.98 -1.44 -9.53
C LEU A 96 -0.62 -0.75 -9.32
N ARG A 97 -0.24 -0.38 -8.09
CA ARG A 97 1.07 0.23 -7.81
C ARG A 97 2.23 -0.67 -8.25
N HIS A 98 2.15 -1.98 -8.04
CA HIS A 98 3.16 -2.93 -8.49
C HIS A 98 3.28 -2.92 -10.02
N LEU A 99 2.16 -3.04 -10.73
CA LEU A 99 2.11 -2.96 -12.18
C LEU A 99 2.70 -1.64 -12.71
N LEU A 100 2.26 -0.50 -12.17
CA LEU A 100 2.73 0.84 -12.55
C LEU A 100 4.23 1.02 -12.30
N THR A 101 4.78 0.43 -11.24
CA THR A 101 6.21 0.51 -10.91
C THR A 101 7.06 -0.25 -11.93
N HIS A 102 6.57 -1.34 -12.49
CA HIS A 102 7.29 -2.16 -13.47
C HIS A 102 7.08 -1.75 -14.93
N GLN A 103 5.98 -1.06 -15.25
CA GLN A 103 5.62 -0.72 -16.64
C GLN A 103 5.72 0.78 -16.95
N ASN A 104 6.47 1.56 -16.16
CA ASN A 104 6.55 3.03 -16.31
C ASN A 104 5.16 3.71 -16.36
N GLY A 105 4.18 3.11 -15.68
CA GLY A 105 2.80 3.58 -15.72
C GLY A 105 2.04 3.30 -17.01
N GLU A 106 2.49 2.40 -17.90
CA GLU A 106 1.73 2.01 -19.09
C GLU A 106 0.98 0.69 -18.85
N LEU A 107 -0.26 0.57 -19.31
CA LEU A 107 -0.97 -0.72 -19.37
C LEU A 107 -0.68 -1.38 -20.73
N ARG A 108 0.35 -2.21 -20.80
CA ARG A 108 0.84 -2.77 -22.08
C ARG A 108 0.12 -4.02 -22.57
N VAL A 109 -0.72 -4.63 -21.72
CA VAL A 109 -1.35 -5.92 -21.98
C VAL A 109 -2.86 -5.81 -21.77
N GLN A 110 -3.65 -6.41 -22.67
CA GLN A 110 -5.12 -6.38 -22.63
C GLN A 110 -5.70 -6.85 -21.29
N LYS A 111 -5.09 -7.88 -20.67
CA LYS A 111 -5.50 -8.35 -19.35
C LYS A 111 -5.39 -7.26 -18.27
N ALA A 112 -4.30 -6.48 -18.28
CA ALA A 112 -4.11 -5.39 -17.32
C ALA A 112 -5.07 -4.21 -17.62
N LEU A 113 -5.36 -3.97 -18.90
CA LEU A 113 -6.41 -3.04 -19.31
C LEU A 113 -7.76 -3.46 -18.73
N ASP A 114 -8.18 -4.70 -18.94
CA ASP A 114 -9.48 -5.19 -18.47
C ASP A 114 -9.62 -5.16 -16.94
N GLU A 115 -8.51 -5.37 -16.21
CA GLU A 115 -8.48 -5.40 -14.75
C GLU A 115 -8.52 -4.01 -14.10
N PHE A 116 -7.83 -3.02 -14.68
CA PHE A 116 -7.64 -1.72 -14.05
C PHE A 116 -8.43 -0.58 -14.70
N ARG A 117 -8.92 -0.73 -15.94
CA ARG A 117 -9.71 0.30 -16.61
C ARG A 117 -11.03 0.57 -15.90
N ASP A 118 -11.51 1.80 -16.01
CA ASP A 118 -12.86 2.16 -15.61
C ASP A 118 -13.69 2.49 -16.85
N ALA A 119 -14.40 1.48 -17.37
CA ALA A 119 -15.24 1.63 -18.56
C ALA A 119 -16.35 2.68 -18.39
N ALA A 120 -16.80 2.95 -17.15
CA ALA A 120 -17.80 3.98 -16.89
C ALA A 120 -17.18 5.38 -16.93
N ALA A 121 -15.97 5.54 -16.39
CA ALA A 121 -15.22 6.79 -16.52
C ALA A 121 -14.81 7.07 -17.98
N GLU A 122 -14.54 6.02 -18.77
CA GLU A 122 -14.28 6.13 -20.20
C GLU A 122 -15.53 6.59 -20.97
N ALA A 123 -16.71 6.09 -20.62
CA ALA A 123 -17.97 6.45 -21.28
C ALA A 123 -18.41 7.92 -21.02
N ASP A 124 -18.12 8.48 -19.85
CA ASP A 124 -18.44 9.87 -19.51
C ASP A 124 -17.42 10.89 -20.09
N ALA A 125 -16.25 10.42 -20.53
CA ALA A 125 -15.22 11.29 -21.14
C ALA A 125 -15.58 11.76 -22.57
N ASP A 126 -16.64 11.22 -23.17
CA ASP A 126 -16.87 11.20 -24.61
C ASP A 126 -17.72 12.34 -25.21
N LEU A 127 -18.16 13.34 -24.43
CA LEU A 127 -18.98 14.43 -25.00
C LEU A 127 -18.18 15.56 -25.68
N HIS A 128 -16.86 15.64 -25.53
CA HIS A 128 -16.08 16.78 -26.05
C HIS A 128 -14.78 16.45 -26.81
N GLN A 129 -14.37 15.18 -26.95
CA GLN A 129 -12.99 14.88 -27.40
C GLN A 129 -12.87 13.69 -28.38
N GLN A 130 -13.78 13.61 -29.36
CA GLN A 130 -13.91 12.54 -30.37
C GLN A 130 -12.74 12.37 -31.38
N SER A 131 -11.59 13.03 -31.19
CA SER A 131 -10.51 13.06 -32.20
C SER A 131 -9.38 12.04 -31.98
N TYR A 132 -9.54 11.03 -31.11
CA TYR A 132 -8.44 10.15 -30.69
C TYR A 132 -8.53 8.73 -31.28
N VAL A 133 -7.43 8.24 -31.86
CA VAL A 133 -7.26 6.85 -32.33
C VAL A 133 -6.34 6.13 -31.34
N GLY A 134 -6.89 5.14 -30.63
CA GLY A 134 -6.31 4.50 -29.44
C GLY A 134 -7.33 4.60 -28.30
N GLY A 135 -7.53 3.58 -27.46
CA GLY A 135 -8.46 3.72 -26.32
C GLY A 135 -7.86 4.65 -25.27
N ARG A 136 -8.60 5.66 -24.79
CA ARG A 136 -8.16 6.43 -23.62
C ARG A 136 -8.41 5.61 -22.37
N VAL A 137 -7.35 5.11 -21.76
CA VAL A 137 -7.46 4.43 -20.48
C VAL A 137 -7.56 5.49 -19.39
N HIS A 138 -8.66 5.49 -18.64
CA HIS A 138 -8.86 6.34 -17.48
C HIS A 138 -8.99 5.48 -16.22
N LEU A 139 -8.37 5.90 -15.10
CA LEU A 139 -8.72 5.35 -13.79
C LEU A 139 -10.03 5.98 -13.30
N GLY A 140 -10.21 7.26 -13.62
CA GLY A 140 -11.38 8.04 -13.22
C GLY A 140 -11.19 8.61 -11.80
N ILE A 141 -11.44 9.92 -11.67
CA ILE A 141 -11.25 10.65 -10.41
C ILE A 141 -12.03 9.99 -9.25
N ASN A 142 -13.27 9.56 -9.50
CA ASN A 142 -14.10 8.90 -8.47
C ASN A 142 -13.47 7.60 -7.95
N ARG A 143 -12.86 6.80 -8.82
CA ARG A 143 -12.15 5.58 -8.42
C ARG A 143 -10.89 5.92 -7.64
N VAL A 144 -10.11 6.91 -8.09
CA VAL A 144 -8.91 7.37 -7.38
C VAL A 144 -9.28 7.83 -5.97
N VAL A 145 -10.27 8.71 -5.83
CA VAL A 145 -10.75 9.19 -4.53
C VAL A 145 -11.27 8.04 -3.67
N GLY A 146 -12.09 7.14 -4.22
CA GLY A 146 -12.60 5.99 -3.49
C GLY A 146 -11.51 5.06 -2.95
N VAL A 147 -10.41 4.90 -3.70
CA VAL A 147 -9.23 4.16 -3.22
C VAL A 147 -8.50 4.92 -2.11
N LEU A 148 -8.29 6.23 -2.26
CA LEU A 148 -7.69 7.04 -1.19
C LEU A 148 -8.51 6.96 0.10
N ASP A 149 -9.84 7.01 0.00
CA ASP A 149 -10.75 6.85 1.13
C ASP A 149 -10.65 5.47 1.76
N ALA A 150 -10.52 4.41 0.95
CA ALA A 150 -10.32 3.05 1.43
C ALA A 150 -8.99 2.89 2.18
N LEU A 151 -7.89 3.46 1.66
CA LEU A 151 -6.60 3.48 2.35
C LEU A 151 -6.72 4.24 3.69
N ALA A 152 -7.35 5.41 3.69
CA ALA A 152 -7.54 6.22 4.88
C ALA A 152 -8.44 5.53 5.92
N ALA A 153 -9.47 4.80 5.50
CA ALA A 153 -10.31 4.02 6.40
C ALA A 153 -9.50 2.93 7.13
N VAL A 154 -8.63 2.22 6.40
CA VAL A 154 -7.74 1.22 6.99
C VAL A 154 -6.76 1.85 7.97
N VAL A 155 -6.18 3.01 7.64
CA VAL A 155 -5.32 3.77 8.55
C VAL A 155 -6.06 4.06 9.86
N ARG A 156 -7.28 4.61 9.79
CA ARG A 156 -8.09 4.91 10.99
C ARG A 156 -8.34 3.67 11.85
N HIS A 157 -8.59 2.52 11.25
CA HIS A 157 -8.76 1.27 12.01
C HIS A 157 -7.45 0.78 12.63
N ALA A 158 -6.34 0.86 11.90
CA ALA A 158 -5.03 0.47 12.40
C ALA A 158 -4.57 1.37 13.55
N ASP A 159 -4.80 2.67 13.44
CA ASP A 159 -4.39 3.70 14.41
C ASP A 159 -4.95 3.43 15.81
N VAL A 160 -6.19 2.94 15.91
CA VAL A 160 -6.79 2.56 17.20
C VAL A 160 -5.95 1.50 17.91
N GLN A 161 -5.52 0.47 17.19
CA GLN A 161 -4.72 -0.62 17.79
C GLN A 161 -3.28 -0.20 18.03
N ILE A 162 -2.68 0.57 17.10
CA ILE A 162 -1.35 1.15 17.30
C ILE A 162 -1.36 2.02 18.56
N HIS A 163 -2.38 2.86 18.74
CA HIS A 163 -2.51 3.70 19.93
C HIS A 163 -2.66 2.86 21.20
N ASN A 164 -3.52 1.83 21.19
CA ASN A 164 -3.79 1.01 22.37
C ASN A 164 -2.54 0.27 22.89
N TYR A 165 -1.75 -0.32 21.98
CA TYR A 165 -0.54 -1.09 22.33
C TYR A 165 0.75 -0.26 22.29
N GLY A 166 0.70 0.92 21.68
CA GLY A 166 1.83 1.84 21.58
C GLY A 166 2.14 2.55 22.91
N PRO A 167 3.16 3.41 22.93
CA PRO A 167 3.68 4.02 24.16
C PRO A 167 2.66 4.89 24.92
N TRP A 168 1.61 5.35 24.22
CA TRP A 168 0.57 6.22 24.72
C TRP A 168 -0.68 5.48 25.23
N GLY A 169 -0.80 4.19 24.93
CA GLY A 169 -2.03 3.41 25.12
C GLY A 169 -2.22 2.82 26.51
N ARG A 170 -3.45 2.40 26.78
CA ARG A 170 -3.80 1.69 28.02
C ARG A 170 -3.19 0.30 28.10
N GLU A 171 -3.05 -0.37 26.95
CA GLU A 171 -2.50 -1.72 26.84
C GLU A 171 -1.00 -1.71 26.54
N ARG A 172 -0.34 -0.54 26.67
CA ARG A 172 1.09 -0.40 26.43
C ARG A 172 1.90 -1.45 27.17
N ASN A 173 1.54 -1.82 28.40
CA ASN A 173 2.31 -2.76 29.20
C ASN A 173 2.09 -4.25 28.85
N ASN A 174 1.19 -4.55 27.92
CA ASN A 174 0.86 -5.92 27.53
C ASN A 174 0.69 -6.05 25.99
N PRO A 175 1.69 -5.67 25.18
CA PRO A 175 1.61 -5.88 23.75
C PRO A 175 1.69 -7.38 23.43
N PRO A 176 1.03 -7.85 22.36
CA PRO A 176 0.98 -9.27 22.00
C PRO A 176 2.29 -9.76 21.33
N LEU A 177 3.44 -9.54 21.98
CA LEU A 177 4.78 -9.87 21.46
C LEU A 177 4.97 -11.37 21.23
N ASP A 178 4.39 -12.20 22.12
CA ASP A 178 4.35 -13.66 22.00
C ASP A 178 3.63 -14.09 20.72
N ARG A 179 2.47 -13.49 20.43
CA ARG A 179 1.68 -13.77 19.23
C ARG A 179 2.39 -13.24 17.98
N LEU A 180 3.02 -12.07 18.04
CA LEU A 180 3.83 -11.52 16.95
C LEU A 180 5.04 -12.39 16.64
N ALA A 181 5.72 -12.91 17.68
CA ALA A 181 6.84 -13.85 17.52
C ALA A 181 6.37 -15.19 16.94
N ALA A 182 5.27 -15.75 17.45
CA ALA A 182 4.67 -17.00 16.94
C ALA A 182 4.24 -16.86 15.47
N ALA A 183 3.73 -15.69 15.08
CA ALA A 183 3.41 -15.34 13.70
C ALA A 183 4.64 -15.04 12.83
N ARG A 184 5.86 -15.20 13.36
CA ARG A 184 7.14 -14.95 12.68
C ARG A 184 7.28 -13.51 12.17
N CYS A 185 6.67 -12.55 12.87
CA CYS A 185 6.73 -11.14 12.52
C CYS A 185 7.92 -10.41 13.17
N LEU A 186 8.58 -11.04 14.14
CA LEU A 186 9.67 -10.43 14.92
C LEU A 186 10.99 -11.19 14.73
N ASP A 187 12.06 -10.43 14.76
CA ASP A 187 13.42 -10.88 15.08
C ASP A 187 13.82 -10.27 16.44
N PHE A 188 14.75 -10.92 17.16
CA PHE A 188 15.23 -10.46 18.46
C PHE A 188 16.73 -10.20 18.40
N ILE A 189 17.13 -8.97 18.70
CA ILE A 189 18.51 -8.49 18.59
C ILE A 189 19.04 -8.25 20.01
N PRO A 190 20.25 -8.72 20.38
CA PRO A 190 20.87 -8.37 21.66
C PRO A 190 20.93 -6.84 21.86
N GLU A 191 20.63 -6.37 23.07
CA GLU A 191 20.83 -4.96 23.46
C GLU A 191 22.29 -4.56 23.60
#